data_AF-A0A9P0PQX6-F1
#
_entry.id   AF-A0A9P0PQX6-F1
#
_cell.length_a   1.000
_cell.length_b   1.000
_cell.length_c   1.000
_cell.angle_alpha   90.00
_cell.angle_beta   90.00
_cell.angle_gamma   90.00
#
_symmetry.space_group_name_H-M   'P 1'
#
loop_
_entity.id
_entity.type
_entity.pdbx_description
1 polymer ?
#
loop_
_entity_poly.entity_id
_entity_poly.type
_entity_poly.pdbx_seq_one_letter_code
_entity_poly.pdbx_strand_id
1 'polypeptide(L)'
;MPPVTPSLWRSTRLADQFGSVCPQRLPDISNRTEALLDFPKSRLLLLEKLLPLLSNQSEDCLYLNLYVPRLGKNNLTTTMCTVCLLVVFAVFL
;
A
#
# COMPACT_ATOMS: atom_id res chain seq x y z
N MET A 1 3.74 -15.58 -18.50
CA MET A 1 5.04 -14.94 -18.76
C MET A 1 5.74 -14.75 -17.42
N PRO A 2 7.02 -15.10 -17.26
CA PRO A 2 7.76 -14.75 -16.04
C PRO A 2 7.86 -13.22 -15.92
N PRO A 3 7.93 -12.66 -14.70
CA PRO A 3 8.13 -11.23 -14.51
C PRO A 3 9.48 -10.83 -15.11
N VAL A 4 9.47 -9.74 -15.87
CA VAL A 4 10.65 -9.14 -16.48
C VAL A 4 11.15 -7.97 -15.64
N THR A 5 12.43 -7.64 -15.75
CA THR A 5 13.00 -6.46 -15.11
C THR A 5 12.22 -5.20 -15.54
N PRO A 6 11.80 -4.33 -14.62
CA PRO A 6 11.08 -3.11 -14.98
C PRO A 6 11.95 -2.21 -15.86
N SER A 7 11.30 -1.36 -16.66
CA SER A 7 11.99 -0.39 -17.51
C SER A 7 12.71 0.66 -16.66
N LEU A 8 13.91 1.03 -17.10
CA LEU A 8 14.67 2.12 -16.51
C LEU A 8 13.97 3.46 -16.78
N TRP A 9 13.84 4.30 -15.76
CA TRP A 9 13.31 5.66 -15.89
C TRP A 9 14.46 6.67 -15.99
N ARG A 10 14.26 7.74 -16.79
CA ARG A 10 15.29 8.79 -16.99
C ARG A 10 15.32 9.84 -15.87
N SER A 11 14.19 10.07 -15.20
CA SER A 11 14.01 11.14 -14.22
C SER A 11 13.44 10.60 -12.91
N THR A 12 13.58 11.37 -11.83
CA THR A 12 13.03 11.01 -10.51
C THR A 12 11.53 10.74 -10.59
N ARG A 13 11.10 9.59 -10.07
CA ARG A 13 9.69 9.21 -9.95
C ARG A 13 9.21 9.42 -8.52
N LEU A 14 8.04 10.04 -8.38
CA LEU A 14 7.39 10.21 -7.08
C LEU A 14 6.77 8.88 -6.62
N ALA A 15 7.01 8.50 -5.36
CA ALA A 15 6.51 7.27 -4.75
C ALA A 15 5.88 7.59 -3.37
N ASP A 16 4.92 8.51 -3.38
CA ASP A 16 4.20 9.03 -2.21
C ASP A 16 2.83 8.34 -1.98
N GLN A 17 2.34 7.60 -2.99
CA GLN A 17 1.06 6.91 -2.98
C GLN A 17 1.22 5.43 -3.28
N PHE A 18 0.26 4.64 -2.82
CA PHE A 18 0.20 3.22 -3.15
C PHE A 18 -0.10 3.03 -4.65
N GLY A 19 0.64 2.13 -5.29
CA GLY A 19 0.31 1.67 -6.64
C GLY A 19 -0.98 0.86 -6.68
N SER A 20 -1.46 0.55 -7.89
CA SER A 20 -2.60 -0.35 -8.09
C SER A 20 -2.29 -1.76 -7.58
N VAL A 21 -3.29 -2.40 -6.99
CA VAL A 21 -3.21 -3.80 -6.58
C VAL A 21 -3.52 -4.74 -7.75
N CYS A 22 -3.12 -6.00 -7.64
CA CYS A 22 -3.40 -6.99 -8.68
C CYS A 22 -4.90 -7.33 -8.73
N PRO A 23 -5.43 -7.72 -9.91
CA PRO A 23 -6.81 -8.12 -10.05
C PRO A 23 -7.09 -9.35 -9.19
N GLN A 24 -8.05 -9.23 -8.29
CA GLN A 24 -8.46 -10.29 -7.38
C GLN A 24 -9.98 -10.31 -7.25
N ARG A 25 -10.54 -11.47 -6.91
CA ARG A 25 -11.98 -11.57 -6.63
C ARG A 25 -12.24 -11.14 -5.20
N LEU A 26 -12.83 -9.97 -5.03
CA LEU A 26 -13.25 -9.48 -3.72
C LEU A 26 -14.61 -10.10 -3.34
N PRO A 27 -14.81 -10.44 -2.06
CA PRO A 27 -16.11 -10.84 -1.57
C PRO A 27 -17.07 -9.64 -1.56
N ASP A 28 -18.34 -9.89 -1.90
CA ASP A 28 -19.39 -8.87 -1.80
C ASP A 28 -19.85 -8.75 -0.34
N ILE A 29 -19.73 -7.53 0.20
CA ILE A 29 -20.21 -7.19 1.55
C ILE A 29 -21.19 -6.01 1.52
N SER A 30 -21.74 -5.69 0.34
CA SER A 30 -22.70 -4.58 0.18
C SER A 30 -23.86 -4.69 1.17
N ASN A 31 -24.35 -5.91 1.42
CA ASN A 31 -25.36 -6.22 2.42
C ASN A 31 -24.75 -6.86 3.67
N ARG A 32 -24.65 -6.08 4.75
CA ARG A 32 -24.05 -6.53 6.02
C ARG A 32 -24.79 -7.70 6.65
N THR A 33 -26.10 -7.76 6.51
CA THR A 33 -26.94 -8.83 7.09
C THR A 33 -26.72 -10.16 6.41
N GLU A 34 -26.57 -10.17 5.08
CA GLU A 34 -26.23 -11.36 4.30
C GLU A 34 -24.78 -11.77 4.52
N ALA A 35 -23.85 -10.80 4.53
CA ALA A 35 -22.44 -11.08 4.73
C ALA A 35 -22.12 -11.63 6.14
N LEU A 36 -22.98 -11.41 7.13
CA LEU A 36 -22.87 -12.02 8.48
C LEU A 36 -23.19 -13.51 8.52
N LEU A 37 -23.84 -14.04 7.47
CA LEU A 37 -24.05 -15.48 7.31
C LEU A 37 -22.75 -16.17 6.85
N ASP A 38 -21.95 -15.47 6.03
CA ASP A 38 -20.73 -16.00 5.43
C ASP A 38 -19.48 -15.71 6.28
N PHE A 39 -19.45 -14.57 6.97
CA PHE A 39 -18.27 -14.08 7.67
C PHE A 39 -18.58 -13.74 9.14
N PRO A 40 -17.66 -14.03 10.08
CA PRO A 40 -17.81 -13.59 11.46
C PRO A 40 -17.69 -12.06 11.56
N LYS A 41 -18.34 -11.48 12.58
CA LYS A 41 -18.40 -10.02 12.80
C LYS A 41 -17.04 -9.33 12.73
N SER A 42 -16.02 -9.89 13.39
CA SER A 42 -14.66 -9.32 13.40
C SER A 42 -14.02 -9.30 12.01
N ARG A 43 -14.26 -10.33 11.21
CA ARG A 43 -13.76 -10.43 9.84
C ARG A 43 -14.45 -9.40 8.96
N LEU A 44 -15.76 -9.23 9.04
CA LEU A 44 -16.47 -8.20 8.28
C LEU A 44 -15.94 -6.80 8.56
N LEU A 45 -15.75 -6.43 9.83
CA LEU A 45 -15.18 -5.13 10.19
C LEU A 45 -13.76 -4.92 9.62
N LEU A 46 -12.99 -6.00 9.47
CA LEU A 46 -11.69 -5.94 8.81
C LEU A 46 -11.84 -5.77 7.29
N LEU A 47 -12.74 -6.51 6.64
CA LEU A 47 -13.01 -6.36 5.21
C LEU A 47 -13.49 -4.95 4.88
N GLU A 48 -14.43 -4.39 5.64
CA GLU A 48 -14.95 -3.03 5.47
C GLU A 48 -13.82 -1.99 5.41
N LYS A 49 -12.73 -2.21 6.17
CA LYS A 49 -11.54 -1.34 6.16
C LYS A 49 -10.57 -1.63 5.00
N LEU A 50 -10.47 -2.89 4.57
CA LEU A 50 -9.51 -3.32 3.55
C LEU A 50 -10.01 -3.11 2.13
N LEU A 51 -11.29 -3.34 1.85
CA LEU A 51 -11.85 -3.25 0.50
C LEU A 51 -11.60 -1.89 -0.19
N PRO A 52 -11.67 -0.73 0.50
CA PRO A 52 -11.33 0.55 -0.12
C PRO A 52 -9.88 0.62 -0.63
N LEU A 53 -8.93 -0.01 0.08
CA LEU A 53 -7.52 -0.07 -0.31
C LEU A 53 -7.27 -0.99 -1.52
N LEU A 54 -8.23 -1.87 -1.82
CA LEU A 54 -8.17 -2.86 -2.90
C LEU A 54 -9.00 -2.43 -4.13
N SER A 55 -9.57 -1.22 -4.12
CA SER A 55 -10.45 -0.72 -5.17
C SER A 55 -9.73 -0.47 -6.49
N ASN A 56 -8.48 0.03 -6.45
CA ASN A 56 -7.68 0.35 -7.63
C ASN A 56 -6.90 -0.88 -8.13
N GLN A 57 -7.52 -1.66 -9.02
CA GLN A 57 -6.95 -2.89 -9.58
C GLN A 57 -6.43 -2.71 -11.00
N SER A 58 -5.26 -3.25 -11.28
CA SER A 58 -4.65 -3.30 -12.63
C SER A 58 -3.77 -4.53 -12.76
N GLU A 59 -3.65 -5.08 -13.98
CA GLU A 59 -2.67 -6.14 -14.28
C GLU A 59 -1.23 -5.66 -14.07
N ASP A 60 -0.98 -4.36 -14.23
CA ASP A 60 0.30 -3.71 -13.92
C ASP A 60 0.40 -3.38 -12.42
N CYS A 61 0.49 -4.41 -11.56
CA CYS A 61 0.45 -4.28 -10.09
C CYS A 61 1.79 -4.57 -9.38
N LEU A 62 2.88 -4.77 -10.11
CA LEU A 62 4.16 -5.17 -9.53
C LEU A 62 4.89 -3.97 -8.89
N TYR A 63 4.42 -3.54 -7.73
CA TYR A 63 5.00 -2.47 -6.92
C TYR A 63 5.34 -2.95 -5.51
N LEU A 64 6.29 -2.26 -4.88
CA LEU A 64 6.72 -2.54 -3.51
C LEU A 64 6.76 -1.24 -2.71
N ASN A 65 6.46 -1.33 -1.42
CA ASN A 65 6.50 -0.20 -0.49
C ASN A 65 7.71 -0.39 0.45
N LEU A 66 8.54 0.64 0.58
CA LEU A 66 9.75 0.62 1.40
C LEU A 66 9.55 1.53 2.62
N TYR A 67 9.64 0.94 3.81
CA TYR A 67 9.57 1.69 5.07
C TYR A 67 10.95 1.68 5.72
N VAL A 68 11.60 2.84 5.75
CA VAL A 68 12.95 2.99 6.32
C VAL A 68 12.86 3.77 7.63
N PRO A 69 13.29 3.19 8.77
CA PRO A 69 13.30 3.90 10.04
C PRO A 69 14.35 5.02 10.01
N ARG A 70 13.99 6.19 10.57
CA ARG A 70 14.95 7.29 10.78
C ARG A 70 15.46 7.23 12.21
N LEU A 71 16.78 7.10 12.41
CA LEU A 71 17.38 7.29 13.72
C LEU A 71 17.26 8.76 14.13
N GLY A 72 16.39 9.05 15.09
CA GLY A 72 16.28 10.37 15.71
C GLY A 72 17.31 10.52 16.82
N LYS A 73 18.14 11.56 16.76
CA LYS A 73 18.85 12.08 17.94
C LYS A 73 17.79 12.51 18.96
N ASN A 74 17.91 11.98 20.18
CA ASN A 74 17.04 12.21 21.32
C ASN A 74 16.61 13.68 21.43
N ASN A 75 15.30 13.93 21.29
CA ASN A 75 14.49 14.79 22.16
C ASN A 75 13.05 14.84 21.62
N LEU A 76 12.18 14.07 22.28
CA LEU A 76 10.75 14.32 22.55
C LEU A 76 10.02 15.29 21.60
N THR A 77 9.69 14.81 20.40
CA THR A 77 8.36 14.89 19.74
C THR A 77 8.56 14.34 18.33
N THR A 78 8.80 13.04 18.23
CA THR A 78 8.78 12.36 16.93
C THR A 78 7.33 12.24 16.52
N THR A 79 6.83 13.30 15.88
CA THR A 79 5.59 13.30 15.11
C THR A 79 5.58 12.04 14.27
N MET A 80 4.56 11.22 14.51
CA MET A 80 4.28 10.00 13.78
C MET A 80 4.50 10.20 12.28
N CYS A 81 5.22 9.25 11.69
CA CYS A 81 5.05 8.87 10.30
C CYS A 81 5.17 10.02 9.28
N THR A 82 6.37 10.56 9.09
CA THR A 82 6.73 10.94 7.73
C THR A 82 7.39 9.71 7.12
N VAL A 83 6.63 8.98 6.30
CA VAL A 83 7.19 8.04 5.30
C VAL A 83 8.50 8.65 4.84
N CYS A 84 9.60 8.00 5.18
CA CYS A 84 10.93 8.60 5.16
C CYS A 84 11.19 9.09 3.74
N LEU A 85 10.97 10.40 3.52
CA LEU A 85 11.17 11.18 2.30
C LEU A 85 12.68 11.31 2.05
N LEU A 86 13.38 10.19 2.10
CA LEU A 86 14.84 10.02 2.12
C LEU A 86 15.29 8.95 1.13
N VAL A 87 14.43 8.51 0.20
CA VAL A 87 14.93 7.98 -1.08
C VAL A 87 15.39 9.15 -1.98
N VAL A 88 15.01 10.39 -1.66
CA VAL A 88 15.30 11.58 -2.48
C VAL A 88 16.75 12.08 -2.32
N PHE A 89 17.42 11.88 -1.17
CA PHE A 89 18.75 12.48 -0.94
C PHE A 89 19.96 11.58 -1.22
N ALA A 90 19.80 10.26 -1.35
CA ALA A 90 20.93 9.33 -1.43
C ALA A 90 21.27 8.80 -2.84
N VAL A 91 20.47 9.13 -3.87
CA VAL A 91 20.84 8.84 -5.27
C VAL A 91 21.54 10.02 -5.93
N PHE A 92 21.59 11.18 -5.25
CA PHE A 92 22.33 12.37 -5.66
C PHE A 92 23.24 12.86 -4.54
N LEU A 93 24.26 12.06 -4.19
CA LEU A 93 25.53 12.52 -3.62
C LEU A 93 26.60 11.44 -3.79
#